data_AF-H2J3J5-F1
#
_entry.id   AF-H2J3J5-F1
#
_cell.length_a   1.000
_cell.length_b   1.000
_cell.length_c   1.000
_cell.angle_alpha   90.00
_cell.angle_beta   90.00
_cell.angle_gamma   90.00
#
_symmetry.space_group_name_H-M   'P 1'
#
loop_
_entity.id
_entity.type
_entity.pdbx_description
1 polymer ?
#
loop_
_entity_poly.entity_id
_entity_poly.type
_entity_poly.pdbx_seq_one_letter_code
_entity_poly.pdbx_strand_id
1 'polypeptide(L)'
;MKNKRLLLIIIGIMSLIMGYINFSYDNFIFLSYITVSLIAFFGFWEDIKNIWYHRSAHIIVSGIISVLIGIYEILKYIFGWLAVYTSQENPPIFKIDIFVFSLFMILVMVYEINYLKKAGKNI
;
A
#
# COMPACT_ATOMS: atom_id res chain seq x y z
N MET A 1 2.44 16.56 7.65
CA MET A 1 1.45 16.03 8.59
C MET A 1 1.98 16.14 10.01
N LYS A 2 1.17 16.54 11.01
CA LYS A 2 1.62 16.67 12.41
C LYS A 2 2.00 15.32 13.04
N ASN A 3 1.31 14.23 12.71
CA ASN A 3 1.46 12.92 13.36
C ASN A 3 1.91 11.79 12.39
N LYS A 4 3.07 11.94 11.75
CA LYS A 4 3.61 10.93 10.80
C LYS A 4 3.89 9.57 11.45
N ARG A 5 4.32 9.56 12.72
CA ARG A 5 4.54 8.32 13.49
C ARG A 5 3.25 7.51 13.61
N LEU A 6 2.16 8.15 14.04
CA LEU A 6 0.87 7.48 14.17
C LEU A 6 0.40 6.92 12.81
N LEU A 7 0.57 7.69 11.73
CA LEU A 7 0.21 7.23 10.39
C LEU A 7 0.99 5.98 9.98
N LEU A 8 2.31 5.94 10.24
CA LEU A 8 3.12 4.74 9.99
C LEU A 8 2.65 3.53 10.83
N ILE A 9 2.20 3.73 12.06
CA ILE A 9 1.64 2.64 12.89
C ILE A 9 0.37 2.11 12.23
N ILE A 10 -0.53 3.02 11.82
CA ILE A 10 -1.80 2.68 11.18
C ILE A 10 -1.53 1.90 9.88
N ILE A 11 -0.63 2.39 9.02
CA ILE A 11 -0.23 1.69 7.78
C ILE A 11 0.30 0.29 8.13
N GLY A 12 1.25 0.20 9.06
CA GLY A 12 1.89 -1.05 9.43
C GLY A 12 0.90 -2.11 9.93
N ILE A 13 -0.01 -1.72 10.83
CA ILE A 13 -1.04 -2.60 11.39
C ILE A 13 -2.08 -2.98 10.33
N MET A 14 -2.60 -2.02 9.57
CA MET A 14 -3.58 -2.30 8.53
C MET A 14 -3.00 -3.25 7.47
N SER A 15 -1.73 -3.07 7.09
CA SER A 15 -1.05 -3.99 6.17
C SER A 15 -0.88 -5.39 6.74
N LEU A 16 -0.59 -5.56 8.05
CA LEU A 16 -0.57 -6.89 8.66
C LEU A 16 -1.93 -7.57 8.61
N ILE A 17 -3.00 -6.82 8.93
CA ILE A 17 -4.37 -7.34 8.87
C ILE A 17 -4.71 -7.78 7.45
N MET A 18 -4.42 -6.94 6.46
CA MET A 18 -4.65 -7.27 5.04
C MET A 18 -3.83 -8.47 4.58
N GLY A 19 -2.58 -8.58 5.02
CA GLY A 19 -1.73 -9.74 4.77
C GLY A 19 -2.34 -11.02 5.37
N TYR A 20 -2.80 -10.97 6.62
CA TYR A 20 -3.44 -12.12 7.26
C TYR A 20 -4.71 -12.56 6.53
N ILE A 21 -5.59 -11.62 6.16
CA ILE A 21 -6.84 -11.90 5.43
C ILE A 21 -6.56 -12.53 4.05
N ASN A 22 -5.48 -12.11 3.39
CA ASN A 22 -5.17 -12.52 2.02
C ASN A 22 -4.06 -13.57 1.92
N PHE A 23 -3.66 -14.20 3.04
CA PHE A 23 -2.52 -15.15 3.05
C PHE A 23 -2.72 -16.34 2.12
N SER A 24 -3.96 -16.86 2.02
CA SER A 24 -4.30 -18.00 1.15
C SER A 24 -4.75 -17.58 -0.25
N TYR A 25 -4.91 -16.27 -0.49
CA TYR A 25 -5.49 -15.79 -1.75
C TYR A 25 -4.43 -15.69 -2.85
N ASP A 26 -3.32 -15.03 -2.55
CA ASP A 26 -2.24 -14.81 -3.51
C ASP A 26 -0.92 -14.47 -2.81
N ASN A 27 0.14 -15.21 -3.14
CA ASN A 27 1.45 -15.04 -2.52
C ASN A 27 2.08 -13.67 -2.81
N PHE A 28 1.87 -13.10 -4.00
CA PHE A 28 2.40 -11.79 -4.36
C PHE A 28 1.72 -10.69 -3.53
N ILE A 29 0.40 -10.76 -3.41
CA ILE A 29 -0.40 -9.80 -2.62
C ILE A 29 -0.03 -9.89 -1.14
N PHE A 30 0.03 -11.12 -0.60
CA PHE A 30 0.44 -11.37 0.78
C PHE A 30 1.84 -10.80 1.07
N LEU A 31 2.84 -11.16 0.26
CA LEU A 31 4.21 -10.70 0.46
C LEU A 31 4.33 -9.18 0.33
N SER A 32 3.54 -8.57 -0.56
CA SER A 32 3.49 -7.12 -0.72
C SER A 32 2.95 -6.44 0.54
N TYR A 33 1.90 -6.98 1.17
CA TYR A 33 1.39 -6.45 2.44
C TYR A 33 2.41 -6.57 3.58
N ILE A 34 3.13 -7.70 3.67
CA ILE A 34 4.21 -7.85 4.64
C ILE A 34 5.31 -6.81 4.38
N THR A 35 5.67 -6.59 3.12
CA THR A 35 6.67 -5.60 2.72
C THR A 35 6.25 -4.17 3.12
N VAL A 36 4.98 -3.78 2.84
CA VAL A 36 4.44 -2.48 3.26
C VAL A 36 4.51 -2.33 4.78
N SER A 37 4.16 -3.38 5.52
CA SER A 37 4.22 -3.36 6.98
C SER A 37 5.65 -3.16 7.50
N LEU A 38 6.61 -3.90 6.95
CA LEU A 38 8.03 -3.76 7.32
C LEU A 38 8.55 -2.35 7.01
N ILE A 39 8.28 -1.80 5.82
CA ILE A 39 8.67 -0.43 5.46
C ILE A 39 8.09 0.57 6.44
N ALA A 40 6.80 0.44 6.76
CA ALA A 40 6.16 1.30 7.73
C ALA A 40 6.82 1.21 9.13
N PHE A 41 7.17 0.02 9.59
CA PHE A 41 7.83 -0.18 10.89
C PHE A 41 9.32 0.23 10.90
N PHE A 42 10.05 0.05 9.80
CA PHE A 42 11.41 0.57 9.67
C PHE A 42 11.43 2.12 9.66
N GLY A 43 10.35 2.76 9.23
CA GLY A 43 10.17 4.21 9.34
C GLY A 43 10.17 4.76 10.77
N PHE A 44 10.11 3.91 11.80
CA PHE A 44 10.28 4.31 13.20
C PHE A 44 11.74 4.40 13.65
N TRP A 45 12.66 3.66 13.03
CA TRP A 45 14.07 3.65 13.45
C TRP A 45 14.71 5.00 13.14
N GLU A 46 15.22 5.68 14.17
CA GLU A 46 15.35 7.15 14.20
C GLU A 46 16.78 7.70 14.24
N ASP A 47 17.80 6.92 13.87
CA ASP A 47 19.21 7.36 13.99
C ASP A 47 19.82 8.01 12.73
N ILE A 48 18.99 8.45 11.79
CA ILE A 48 19.48 9.13 10.58
C ILE A 48 19.18 10.62 10.68
N LYS A 49 20.23 11.45 10.80
CA LYS A 49 20.24 12.92 11.03
C LYS A 49 19.34 13.78 10.10
N ASN A 50 18.65 13.20 9.11
CA ASN A 50 17.66 13.85 8.25
C ASN A 50 16.24 13.30 8.53
N ILE A 51 15.73 13.61 9.73
CA ILE A 51 14.53 13.02 10.37
C ILE A 51 13.23 13.25 9.57
N TRP A 52 13.17 14.28 8.74
CA TRP A 52 11.92 14.68 8.08
C TRP A 52 11.66 14.01 6.73
N TYR A 53 12.72 13.78 5.94
CA TYR A 53 12.61 13.13 4.63
C TYR A 53 12.41 11.62 4.78
N HIS A 54 13.06 11.01 5.78
CA HIS A 54 13.04 9.57 5.98
C HIS A 54 11.63 9.01 6.16
N ARG A 55 10.84 9.57 7.10
CA ARG A 55 9.47 9.10 7.36
C ARG A 55 8.52 9.30 6.19
N SER A 56 8.66 10.43 5.51
CA SER A 56 7.83 10.77 4.35
C SER A 56 8.12 9.81 3.20
N ALA A 57 9.39 9.42 3.01
CA ALA A 57 9.78 8.41 2.05
C ALA A 57 9.12 7.05 2.37
N HIS A 58 9.16 6.60 3.63
CA HIS A 58 8.48 5.35 4.03
C HIS A 58 6.98 5.38 3.77
N ILE A 59 6.29 6.50 4.05
CA ILE A 59 4.87 6.68 3.74
C ILE A 59 4.61 6.61 2.23
N ILE A 60 5.42 7.31 1.42
CA ILE A 60 5.26 7.35 -0.03
C ILE A 60 5.54 5.98 -0.65
N VAL A 61 6.62 5.31 -0.26
CA VAL A 61 6.99 3.99 -0.77
C VAL A 61 5.92 2.96 -0.39
N SER A 62 5.42 3.00 0.84
CA SER A 62 4.27 2.19 1.29
C SER A 62 3.05 2.42 0.39
N GLY A 63 2.77 3.68 0.05
CA GLY A 63 1.70 4.06 -0.88
C GLY A 63 1.89 3.48 -2.28
N ILE A 64 3.09 3.61 -2.86
CA ILE A 64 3.42 3.09 -4.19
C ILE A 64 3.20 1.57 -4.26
N ILE A 65 3.74 0.83 -3.29
CA ILE A 65 3.57 -0.63 -3.26
C ILE A 65 2.08 -0.99 -3.15
N SER A 66 1.34 -0.28 -2.29
CA SER A 66 -0.10 -0.52 -2.11
C SER A 66 -0.92 -0.21 -3.38
N VAL A 67 -0.50 0.76 -4.20
CA VAL A 67 -1.09 1.02 -5.52
C VAL A 67 -0.80 -0.12 -6.47
N LEU A 68 0.43 -0.64 -6.50
CA LEU A 68 0.80 -1.78 -7.34
C LEU A 68 -0.03 -3.02 -6.99
N ILE A 69 -0.30 -3.27 -5.70
CA ILE A 69 -1.21 -4.35 -5.27
C ILE A 69 -2.61 -4.15 -5.88
N GLY A 70 -3.17 -2.94 -5.81
CA GLY A 70 -4.50 -2.65 -6.35
C GLY A 70 -4.57 -2.79 -7.87
N ILE A 71 -3.55 -2.31 -8.59
CA ILE A 71 -3.44 -2.49 -10.05
C ILE A 71 -3.32 -3.97 -10.39
N TYR A 72 -2.51 -4.73 -9.64
CA TYR A 72 -2.36 -6.16 -9.83
C TYR A 72 -3.68 -6.91 -9.67
N GLU A 73 -4.46 -6.61 -8.63
CA GLU A 73 -5.78 -7.23 -8.42
C GLU A 73 -6.76 -6.90 -9.56
N ILE A 74 -6.78 -5.66 -10.04
CA ILE A 74 -7.62 -5.26 -11.19
C ILE A 74 -7.21 -6.05 -12.44
N LEU A 75 -5.91 -6.12 -12.73
CA LEU A 75 -5.40 -6.86 -13.88
C LEU A 75 -5.72 -8.35 -13.78
N LYS A 76 -5.50 -8.96 -12.60
CA LYS A 76 -5.85 -10.36 -12.32
C LYS A 76 -7.33 -10.62 -12.57
N TYR A 77 -8.21 -9.73 -12.13
CA TYR A 77 -9.64 -9.84 -12.36
C TYR A 77 -10.02 -9.73 -13.86
N ILE A 78 -9.45 -8.75 -14.57
CA ILE A 78 -9.70 -8.56 -16.02
C ILE A 78 -9.20 -9.78 -16.82
N PHE A 79 -7.99 -10.26 -16.54
CA PHE A 79 -7.43 -11.44 -17.21
C PHE A 79 -8.16 -12.72 -16.82
N GLY A 80 -8.67 -12.83 -15.60
CA GLY A 80 -9.53 -13.93 -15.18
C GLY A 80 -10.80 -14.01 -16.03
N TRP A 81 -11.42 -12.86 -16.35
CA TRP A 81 -12.57 -12.85 -17.25
C TRP A 81 -12.23 -13.31 -18.66
N LEU A 82 -11.08 -12.91 -19.20
CA LEU A 82 -10.61 -13.41 -20.49
C LEU A 82 -10.44 -14.94 -20.48
N ALA A 83 -9.92 -15.50 -19.40
CA ALA A 83 -9.79 -16.95 -19.24
C ALA A 83 -11.16 -17.66 -19.29
N VAL A 84 -12.16 -17.17 -18.55
CA VAL A 84 -13.54 -17.70 -18.56
C VAL A 84 -14.10 -17.80 -19.98
N TYR A 85 -13.91 -16.76 -20.80
CA TYR A 85 -14.38 -16.76 -22.19
C TYR A 85 -13.65 -17.79 -23.07
N THR A 86 -12.42 -18.16 -22.73
CA THR A 86 -11.60 -19.09 -23.51
C THR A 86 -11.64 -20.54 -23.04
N SER A 87 -11.80 -20.79 -21.73
CA SER A 87 -11.68 -22.11 -21.11
C SER A 87 -12.91 -22.57 -20.30
N GLN A 88 -13.99 -21.77 -20.26
CA GLN A 88 -15.19 -22.04 -19.44
C GLN A 88 -14.88 -22.25 -17.95
N GLU A 89 -13.82 -21.63 -17.46
CA GLU A 89 -13.48 -21.63 -16.04
C GLU A 89 -14.51 -20.87 -15.20
N ASN A 90 -14.44 -21.06 -13.88
CA ASN A 90 -15.27 -20.32 -12.94
C ASN A 90 -14.96 -18.81 -13.02
N PRO A 91 -15.96 -17.93 -12.83
CA PRO A 91 -15.75 -16.49 -12.79
C PRO A 91 -14.69 -16.10 -11.74
N PRO A 92 -13.78 -15.15 -12.04
CA PRO A 92 -12.82 -14.68 -11.07
C PRO A 92 -13.54 -13.92 -9.94
N ILE A 93 -13.03 -14.06 -8.72
CA ILE A 93 -13.53 -13.33 -7.54
C ILE A 93 -12.71 -12.04 -7.38
N PHE A 94 -13.38 -10.90 -7.33
CA PHE A 94 -12.73 -9.62 -7.05
C PHE A 94 -12.64 -9.34 -5.55
N LYS A 95 -11.44 -9.09 -5.03
CA LYS A 95 -11.22 -8.74 -3.63
C LYS A 95 -11.38 -7.24 -3.39
N ILE A 96 -12.61 -6.83 -3.01
CA ILE A 96 -12.97 -5.43 -2.76
C ILE A 96 -12.10 -4.80 -1.64
N ASP A 97 -11.77 -5.58 -0.61
CA ASP A 97 -10.92 -5.16 0.50
C ASP A 97 -9.53 -4.69 0.03
N ILE A 98 -8.93 -5.40 -0.93
CA ILE A 98 -7.65 -5.02 -1.54
C ILE A 98 -7.77 -3.66 -2.23
N PHE A 99 -8.82 -3.48 -3.03
CA PHE A 99 -9.06 -2.22 -3.75
C PHE A 99 -9.29 -1.03 -2.80
N VAL A 100 -10.09 -1.22 -1.75
CA VAL A 100 -10.35 -0.18 -0.75
C VAL A 100 -9.06 0.20 -0.01
N PHE A 101 -8.24 -0.78 0.37
CA PHE A 101 -6.95 -0.51 0.99
C PHE A 101 -6.02 0.29 0.06
N SER A 102 -5.93 -0.10 -1.21
CA SER A 102 -5.12 0.62 -2.20
C SER A 102 -5.59 2.06 -2.38
N LEU A 103 -6.91 2.31 -2.42
CA LEU A 103 -7.46 3.65 -2.52
C LEU A 103 -7.13 4.51 -1.30
N PHE A 104 -7.25 3.94 -0.09
CA PHE A 104 -6.84 4.59 1.14
C PHE A 104 -5.36 5.00 1.10
N MET A 105 -4.49 4.09 0.64
CA MET A 105 -3.05 4.35 0.54
C MET A 105 -2.70 5.40 -0.52
N ILE A 106 -3.47 5.49 -1.61
CA ILE A 106 -3.36 6.60 -2.58
C ILE A 106 -3.64 7.94 -1.89
N LEU A 107 -4.73 8.02 -1.13
CA LEU A 107 -5.09 9.26 -0.43
C LEU A 107 -3.99 9.70 0.55
N VAL A 108 -3.47 8.75 1.32
CA VAL A 108 -2.35 8.97 2.24
C VAL A 108 -1.11 9.49 1.49
N MET A 109 -0.74 8.83 0.39
CA MET A 109 0.41 9.21 -0.43
C MET A 109 0.24 10.61 -1.04
N VAL A 110 -0.92 10.92 -1.62
CA VAL A 110 -1.22 12.23 -2.22
C VAL A 110 -1.15 13.34 -1.18
N TYR A 111 -1.70 13.09 0.01
CA TYR A 111 -1.68 14.06 1.10
C TYR A 111 -0.24 14.33 1.58
N GLU A 112 0.60 13.31 1.70
CA GLU A 112 2.00 13.47 2.09
C GLU A 112 2.84 14.16 1.00
N ILE A 113 2.65 13.84 -0.28
CA ILE A 113 3.30 14.54 -1.39
C ILE A 113 2.93 16.03 -1.37
N ASN A 114 1.66 16.36 -1.19
CA ASN A 114 1.20 17.74 -1.13
C ASN A 114 1.77 18.49 0.08
N TYR A 115 1.91 17.80 1.21
CA TYR A 115 2.57 18.35 2.39
C TYR A 115 4.05 18.69 2.11
N LEU A 116 4.80 17.78 1.49
CA LEU A 116 6.20 18.02 1.12
C LEU A 116 6.34 19.16 0.12
N LYS A 117 5.46 19.25 -0.89
CA LYS A 117 5.44 20.36 -1.86
C LYS A 117 5.25 21.72 -1.18
N LYS A 118 4.35 21.82 -0.20
CA LYS A 118 4.12 23.07 0.55
C LYS A 118 5.33 23.42 1.42
N ALA A 119 5.94 22.43 2.05
CA ALA A 119 7.10 22.63 2.89
C ALA A 119 8.32 23.11 2.08
N GLY A 120 8.58 22.48 0.93
CA GLY A 120 9.68 22.87 0.04
C GLY A 120 9.50 24.23 -0.63
N LYS A 121 8.27 24.77 -0.71
CA LYS A 121 8.00 26.14 -1.19
C LYS A 121 8.23 27.22 -0.13
N ASN A 122 8.30 26.83 1.15
CA ASN A 122 8.48 27.72 2.29
C ASN A 122 9.93 27.70 2.83
N ILE A 123 10.85 27.09 2.07
CA ILE A 123 12.30 27.08 2.30
C ILE A 123 12.91 27.94 1.19
#